data_AF-A0AAN5YXX1-F1
#
_entry.id   AF-A0AAN5YXX1-F1
#
_cell.length_a   1.000
_cell.length_b   1.000
_cell.length_c   1.000
_cell.angle_alpha   90.00
_cell.angle_beta   90.00
_cell.angle_gamma   90.00
#
_symmetry.space_group_name_H-M   'P 1'
#
loop_
_entity.id
_entity.type
_entity.pdbx_description
1 polymer ?
#
loop_
_entity_poly.entity_id
_entity_poly.type
_entity_poly.pdbx_seq_one_letter_code
_entity_poly.pdbx_strand_id
1 'polypeptide(L)'
;MSYDQYNQNPYQQGPAQESSHGYSQTNPYAQDAPAHGNNQYEMQDYSQQAPAAGSSLSQQEFLNRVQRLRDEIKGLTTDIDHIGVLHSRTLGSTDGSANHELEQYVSQTQIRNTAIKDGIKGLERDLAKTNDNSRTTKNTQLQSLRTFFKSELDKYQSVERDYQQRYRDQIARQYRIVNPDASEEEVQEAANADWGNEGVFQTA
;
A
#
# COMPACT_ATOMS: atom_id res chain seq x y z
N MET A 1 40.92 -42.55 48.34
CA MET A 1 39.44 -42.52 48.36
C MET A 1 39.07 -41.30 47.53
N SER A 2 38.53 -41.42 46.30
CA SER A 2 37.13 -41.79 45.96
C SER A 2 36.14 -40.68 46.36
N TYR A 3 35.12 -40.25 45.61
CA TYR A 3 34.66 -40.41 44.21
C TYR A 3 33.44 -39.43 44.04
N ASP A 4 32.94 -38.94 42.89
CA ASP A 4 33.29 -38.98 41.44
C ASP A 4 32.50 -37.84 40.71
N GLN A 5 32.50 -37.75 39.36
CA GLN A 5 31.30 -37.71 38.47
C GLN A 5 31.36 -36.75 37.22
N TYR A 6 30.83 -37.26 36.09
CA TYR A 6 30.58 -36.65 34.75
C TYR A 6 31.80 -36.57 33.79
N ASN A 7 32.03 -37.44 32.77
CA ASN A 7 31.19 -38.21 31.81
C ASN A 7 30.59 -37.34 30.67
N GLN A 8 30.69 -37.59 29.34
CA GLN A 8 31.49 -38.49 28.47
C GLN A 8 31.41 -37.94 27.00
N ASN A 9 32.41 -38.18 26.14
CA ASN A 9 32.34 -38.19 24.64
C ASN A 9 32.39 -39.69 24.20
N PRO A 10 32.09 -40.18 22.95
CA PRO A 10 32.44 -39.61 21.61
C PRO A 10 31.54 -40.06 20.39
N TYR A 11 32.08 -40.02 19.14
CA TYR A 11 31.57 -40.49 17.81
C TYR A 11 30.48 -39.63 17.12
N GLN A 12 30.50 -39.25 15.84
CA GLN A 12 31.26 -39.63 14.61
C GLN A 12 30.94 -41.00 13.96
N GLN A 13 29.88 -41.06 13.12
CA GLN A 13 29.81 -41.85 11.87
C GLN A 13 28.50 -41.59 11.07
N GLY A 14 28.55 -41.74 9.74
CA GLY A 14 27.42 -41.75 8.80
C GLY A 14 27.86 -42.32 7.44
N PRO A 15 27.10 -43.20 6.76
CA PRO A 15 27.64 -44.14 5.75
C PRO A 15 27.57 -43.67 4.28
N ALA A 16 28.04 -44.54 3.37
CA ALA A 16 28.31 -44.26 1.96
C ALA A 16 27.40 -45.02 0.96
N GLN A 17 27.59 -44.70 -0.33
CA GLN A 17 27.10 -45.36 -1.57
C GLN A 17 25.62 -45.18 -1.95
N GLU A 18 25.39 -44.63 -3.16
CA GLU A 18 24.96 -45.46 -4.31
C GLU A 18 25.45 -44.83 -5.63
N SER A 19 25.62 -45.65 -6.68
CA SER A 19 26.09 -45.21 -8.01
C SER A 19 24.95 -45.17 -9.02
N SER A 20 24.91 -44.14 -9.88
CA SER A 20 24.14 -44.24 -11.13
C SER A 20 24.79 -43.53 -12.31
N HIS A 21 24.90 -44.28 -13.40
CA HIS A 21 25.19 -43.93 -14.78
C HIS A 21 24.42 -42.65 -15.22
N GLY A 22 24.92 -41.76 -16.08
CA GLY A 22 25.95 -41.89 -17.10
C GLY A 22 25.32 -41.90 -18.50
N TYR A 23 25.44 -40.80 -19.25
CA TYR A 23 25.54 -40.75 -20.72
C TYR A 23 25.68 -39.29 -21.20
N SER A 24 26.88 -38.89 -21.60
CA SER A 24 27.08 -37.69 -22.43
C SER A 24 27.01 -38.09 -23.90
N GLN A 25 26.09 -37.52 -24.67
CA GLN A 25 25.96 -37.83 -26.09
C GLN A 25 26.81 -36.86 -26.93
N THR A 26 28.01 -37.32 -27.31
CA THR A 26 28.90 -36.62 -28.24
C THR A 26 28.39 -36.80 -29.68
N ASN A 27 28.27 -35.71 -30.44
CA ASN A 27 27.86 -35.73 -31.85
C ASN A 27 29.06 -35.33 -32.74
N PRO A 28 29.71 -36.25 -33.48
CA PRO A 28 30.98 -35.96 -34.16
C PRO A 28 30.87 -36.00 -35.69
N TYR A 29 30.77 -34.83 -36.36
CA TYR A 29 31.03 -34.71 -37.81
C TYR A 29 31.36 -33.27 -38.24
N ALA A 30 32.22 -33.12 -39.25
CA ALA A 30 32.78 -31.87 -39.82
C ALA A 30 33.67 -31.05 -38.83
N GLN A 31 35.00 -30.91 -38.95
CA GLN A 31 35.98 -30.94 -40.06
C GLN A 31 36.14 -29.64 -40.88
N ASP A 32 37.41 -29.25 -41.00
CA ASP A 32 38.04 -28.16 -41.78
C ASP A 32 38.32 -26.79 -41.10
N ALA A 33 39.33 -26.08 -41.62
CA ALA A 33 40.11 -25.00 -40.97
C ALA A 33 39.81 -23.61 -41.62
N PRO A 34 40.60 -22.50 -41.46
CA PRO A 34 41.73 -22.19 -40.58
C PRO A 34 41.57 -20.82 -39.84
N ALA A 35 42.68 -20.25 -39.32
CA ALA A 35 42.70 -19.05 -38.48
C ALA A 35 42.61 -17.70 -39.22
N HIS A 36 41.70 -16.83 -38.74
CA HIS A 36 41.73 -15.35 -38.74
C HIS A 36 40.93 -14.94 -37.47
N GLY A 37 41.17 -13.85 -36.74
CA GLY A 37 41.78 -12.57 -37.09
C GLY A 37 40.72 -11.47 -36.91
N ASN A 38 41.03 -10.45 -36.09
CA ASN A 38 40.28 -9.19 -35.91
C ASN A 38 39.11 -9.13 -34.89
N ASN A 39 39.45 -8.78 -33.65
CA ASN A 39 39.07 -7.54 -32.95
C ASN A 39 37.59 -7.13 -32.73
N GLN A 40 37.32 -6.71 -31.48
CA GLN A 40 36.26 -5.77 -31.04
C GLN A 40 34.78 -6.10 -31.27
N TYR A 41 34.20 -6.81 -30.29
CA TYR A 41 32.87 -6.48 -29.75
C TYR A 41 32.93 -6.47 -28.22
N GLU A 42 33.11 -5.27 -27.65
CA GLU A 42 33.03 -5.05 -26.20
C GLU A 42 31.57 -5.20 -25.76
N MET A 43 31.18 -6.40 -25.32
CA MET A 43 29.94 -6.54 -24.55
C MET A 43 30.10 -5.74 -23.26
N GLN A 44 29.35 -4.63 -23.16
CA GLN A 44 29.26 -3.86 -21.94
C GLN A 44 28.78 -4.77 -20.82
N ASP A 45 29.68 -5.01 -19.86
CA ASP A 45 29.40 -5.73 -18.63
C ASP A 45 28.32 -4.96 -17.86
N TYR A 46 27.07 -5.42 -17.99
CA TYR A 46 25.98 -5.03 -17.11
C TYR A 46 26.22 -5.72 -15.76
N SER A 47 27.25 -5.25 -15.06
CA SER A 47 27.47 -5.52 -13.65
C SER A 47 26.23 -5.02 -12.91
N GLN A 48 25.34 -5.97 -12.59
CA GLN A 48 24.23 -5.76 -11.67
C GLN A 48 24.83 -5.50 -10.29
N GLN A 49 25.23 -4.25 -10.07
CA GLN A 49 25.74 -3.80 -8.80
C GLN A 49 24.57 -3.79 -7.83
N ALA A 50 24.44 -4.88 -7.07
CA ALA A 50 23.43 -5.04 -6.04
C ALA A 50 23.39 -3.77 -5.18
N PRO A 51 22.22 -3.12 -5.02
CA PRO A 51 22.16 -1.83 -4.36
C PRO A 51 22.65 -1.98 -2.92
N ALA A 52 23.69 -1.22 -2.58
CA ALA A 52 24.20 -1.18 -1.22
C ALA A 52 23.06 -0.81 -0.26
N ALA A 53 22.91 -1.58 0.82
CA ALA A 53 21.88 -1.39 1.83
C ALA A 53 22.10 -0.09 2.61
N GLY A 54 21.76 1.04 1.98
CA GLY A 54 22.09 2.39 2.43
C GLY A 54 21.89 3.46 1.35
N SER A 55 21.94 3.11 0.06
CA SER A 55 21.73 4.05 -1.05
C SER A 55 20.27 4.54 -1.12
N SER A 56 20.08 5.82 -1.45
CA SER A 56 18.76 6.34 -1.88
C SER A 56 18.36 5.75 -3.23
N LEU A 57 17.05 5.68 -3.49
CA LEU A 57 16.49 5.26 -4.77
C LEU A 57 17.10 6.05 -5.93
N SER A 58 17.25 5.40 -7.09
CA SER A 58 17.55 6.14 -8.31
C SER A 58 16.44 7.14 -8.61
N GLN A 59 16.76 8.21 -9.36
CA GLN A 59 15.77 9.19 -9.78
C GLN A 59 14.61 8.54 -10.56
N GLN A 60 14.90 7.54 -11.38
CA GLN A 60 13.88 6.82 -12.16
C GLN A 60 12.93 5.99 -11.27
N GLU A 61 13.45 5.27 -10.28
CA GLU A 61 12.62 4.54 -9.31
C GLU A 61 11.76 5.48 -8.46
N PHE A 62 12.33 6.60 -8.02
CA PHE A 62 11.60 7.62 -7.28
C PHE A 62 10.41 8.17 -8.11
N LEU A 63 10.66 8.54 -9.37
CA LEU A 63 9.62 9.03 -10.27
C LEU A 63 8.55 7.97 -10.55
N ASN A 64 8.93 6.71 -10.73
CA ASN A 64 7.98 5.61 -10.88
C ASN A 64 7.08 5.43 -9.64
N ARG A 65 7.63 5.57 -8.43
CA ARG A 65 6.84 5.54 -7.18
C ARG A 65 5.91 6.75 -7.06
N VAL A 66 6.37 7.96 -7.43
CA VAL A 66 5.53 9.17 -7.48
C VAL A 66 4.35 8.98 -8.43
N GLN A 67 4.55 8.40 -9.62
CA GLN A 67 3.45 8.16 -10.56
C GLN A 67 2.43 7.15 -10.00
N ARG A 68 2.89 6.02 -9.45
CA ARG A 68 1.99 5.04 -8.80
C ARG A 68 1.15 5.67 -7.70
N LEU A 69 1.76 6.44 -6.80
CA LEU A 69 1.05 7.16 -5.75
C LEU A 69 0.07 8.21 -6.31
N ARG A 70 0.43 8.91 -7.39
CA ARG A 70 -0.48 9.84 -8.07
C ARG A 70 -1.69 9.13 -8.67
N ASP A 71 -1.52 7.92 -9.19
CA ASP A 71 -2.63 7.11 -9.71
C ASP A 71 -3.47 6.47 -8.60
N GLU A 72 -2.85 6.07 -7.48
CA GLU A 72 -3.58 5.66 -6.27
C GLU A 72 -4.44 6.80 -5.69
N ILE A 73 -3.93 8.04 -5.68
CA ILE A 73 -4.71 9.22 -5.25
C ILE A 73 -5.90 9.49 -6.18
N LYS A 74 -5.78 9.33 -7.50
CA LYS A 74 -6.94 9.40 -8.42
C LYS A 74 -7.94 8.27 -8.17
N GLY A 75 -7.46 7.09 -7.82
CA GLY A 75 -8.29 5.97 -7.37
C GLY A 75 -9.09 6.35 -6.13
N LEU A 76 -8.44 6.97 -5.14
CA LEU A 76 -9.09 7.51 -3.95
C LEU A 76 -10.22 8.49 -4.32
N THR A 77 -10.00 9.45 -5.23
CA THR A 77 -11.05 10.37 -5.72
C THR A 77 -12.29 9.62 -6.24
N THR A 78 -12.07 8.52 -6.96
CA THR A 78 -13.14 7.70 -7.56
C THR A 78 -13.90 6.93 -6.48
N ASP A 79 -13.19 6.33 -5.52
CA ASP A 79 -13.78 5.62 -4.38
C ASP A 79 -14.62 6.59 -3.52
N ILE A 80 -14.16 7.83 -3.32
CA ILE A 80 -14.87 8.90 -2.62
C ILE A 80 -16.17 9.30 -3.34
N ASP A 81 -16.12 9.50 -4.66
CA ASP A 81 -17.30 9.87 -5.44
C ASP A 81 -18.33 8.73 -5.45
N HIS A 82 -17.90 7.47 -5.47
CA HIS A 82 -18.78 6.30 -5.28
C HIS A 82 -19.39 6.24 -3.87
N ILE A 83 -18.61 6.46 -2.80
CA ILE A 83 -19.09 6.54 -1.42
C ILE A 83 -20.21 7.59 -1.30
N GLY A 84 -20.03 8.78 -1.89
CA GLY A 84 -21.07 9.81 -1.93
C GLY A 84 -22.38 9.37 -2.60
N VAL A 85 -22.30 8.58 -3.67
CA VAL A 85 -23.48 8.00 -4.35
C VAL A 85 -24.13 6.91 -3.47
N LEU A 86 -23.35 6.01 -2.88
CA LEU A 86 -23.86 4.94 -2.00
C LEU A 86 -24.57 5.53 -0.78
N HIS A 87 -23.96 6.52 -0.12
CA HIS A 87 -24.60 7.30 0.94
C HIS A 87 -25.96 7.89 0.52
N SER A 88 -26.07 8.45 -0.69
CA SER A 88 -27.36 8.99 -1.16
C SER A 88 -28.44 7.90 -1.33
N ARG A 89 -28.01 6.67 -1.66
CA ARG A 89 -28.87 5.50 -1.86
C ARG A 89 -29.30 4.87 -0.55
N THR A 90 -28.41 4.77 0.45
CA THR A 90 -28.73 4.23 1.78
C THR A 90 -29.70 5.13 2.54
N LEU A 91 -29.55 6.45 2.42
CA LEU A 91 -30.53 7.41 2.96
C LEU A 91 -31.92 7.24 2.29
N GLY A 92 -31.97 6.96 0.99
CA GLY A 92 -33.23 6.80 0.25
C GLY A 92 -33.89 5.41 0.33
N SER A 93 -33.18 4.38 0.80
CA SER A 93 -33.59 2.98 0.65
C SER A 93 -33.44 2.19 1.94
N THR A 94 -34.47 1.42 2.33
CA THR A 94 -34.40 0.46 3.46
C THR A 94 -33.63 -0.83 3.09
N ASP A 95 -32.72 -0.77 2.13
CA ASP A 95 -32.05 -1.93 1.55
C ASP A 95 -30.67 -2.13 2.19
N GLY A 96 -30.50 -3.26 2.89
CA GLY A 96 -29.27 -3.55 3.63
C GLY A 96 -28.04 -3.82 2.76
N SER A 97 -28.21 -4.12 1.46
CA SER A 97 -27.05 -4.36 0.58
C SER A 97 -26.27 -3.08 0.29
N ALA A 98 -26.96 -1.94 0.21
CA ALA A 98 -26.32 -0.64 0.02
C ALA A 98 -25.48 -0.21 1.24
N ASN A 99 -25.88 -0.58 2.46
CA ASN A 99 -25.07 -0.35 3.67
C ASN A 99 -23.80 -1.21 3.67
N HIS A 100 -23.90 -2.49 3.34
CA HIS A 100 -22.73 -3.37 3.33
C HIS A 100 -21.72 -3.01 2.22
N GLU A 101 -22.21 -2.63 1.03
CA GLU A 101 -21.38 -2.11 -0.06
C GLU A 101 -20.67 -0.82 0.38
N LEU A 102 -21.38 0.09 1.06
CA LEU A 102 -20.81 1.31 1.63
C LEU A 102 -19.70 1.03 2.66
N GLU A 103 -19.94 0.17 3.66
CA GLU A 103 -18.94 -0.26 4.66
C GLU A 103 -17.66 -0.78 3.98
N GLN A 104 -17.82 -1.60 2.93
CA GLN A 104 -16.72 -2.15 2.16
C GLN A 104 -15.91 -1.05 1.45
N TYR A 105 -16.56 -0.10 0.79
CA TYR A 105 -15.87 1.01 0.12
C TYR A 105 -15.20 1.97 1.12
N VAL A 106 -15.82 2.24 2.26
CA VAL A 106 -15.22 3.04 3.34
C VAL A 106 -13.96 2.37 3.89
N SER A 107 -14.02 1.07 4.21
CA SER A 107 -12.85 0.29 4.65
C SER A 107 -11.73 0.24 3.59
N GLN A 108 -12.08 0.06 2.30
CA GLN A 108 -11.10 0.09 1.22
C GLN A 108 -10.43 1.48 1.07
N THR A 109 -11.21 2.55 1.23
CA THR A 109 -10.75 3.95 1.19
C THR A 109 -9.78 4.23 2.34
N GLN A 110 -10.03 3.71 3.55
CA GLN A 110 -9.10 3.78 4.70
C GLN A 110 -7.76 3.12 4.41
N ILE A 111 -7.79 1.89 3.90
CA ILE A 111 -6.59 1.11 3.57
C ILE A 111 -5.78 1.85 2.50
N ARG A 112 -6.45 2.34 1.44
CA ARG A 112 -5.81 3.13 0.38
C ARG A 112 -5.19 4.43 0.91
N ASN A 113 -5.92 5.19 1.74
CA ASN A 113 -5.41 6.43 2.32
C ASN A 113 -4.17 6.19 3.19
N THR A 114 -4.19 5.12 4.00
CA THR A 114 -3.03 4.70 4.82
C THR A 114 -1.83 4.32 3.96
N ALA A 115 -2.05 3.53 2.90
CA ALA A 115 -1.00 3.14 1.95
C ALA A 115 -0.39 4.35 1.23
N ILE A 116 -1.20 5.32 0.78
CA ILE A 116 -0.73 6.56 0.16
C ILE A 116 0.11 7.38 1.15
N LYS A 117 -0.39 7.56 2.39
CA LYS A 117 0.29 8.30 3.47
C LYS A 117 1.66 7.70 3.77
N ASP A 118 1.76 6.38 3.88
CA ASP A 118 3.02 5.70 4.15
C ASP A 118 3.96 5.63 2.93
N GLY A 119 3.41 5.59 1.71
CA GLY A 119 4.17 5.76 0.47
C GLY A 119 4.81 7.15 0.36
N ILE A 120 4.05 8.21 0.66
CA ILE A 120 4.56 9.60 0.71
C ILE A 120 5.66 9.73 1.77
N LYS A 121 5.46 9.20 2.99
CA LYS A 121 6.52 9.14 4.02
C LYS A 121 7.74 8.35 3.57
N GLY A 122 7.55 7.28 2.79
CA GLY A 122 8.63 6.53 2.17
C GLY A 122 9.48 7.38 1.23
N LEU A 123 8.84 8.22 0.40
CA LEU A 123 9.51 9.18 -0.47
C LEU A 123 10.17 10.34 0.30
N GLU A 124 9.57 10.83 1.40
CA GLU A 124 10.22 11.80 2.30
C GLU A 124 11.53 11.24 2.87
N ARG A 125 11.51 9.99 3.34
CA ARG A 125 12.72 9.29 3.87
C ARG A 125 13.78 9.08 2.79
N ASP A 126 13.38 8.82 1.54
CA ASP A 126 14.32 8.72 0.42
C ASP A 126 14.94 10.07 0.06
N LEU A 127 14.11 11.12 -0.03
CA LEU A 127 14.57 12.48 -0.27
C LEU A 127 15.52 12.95 0.83
N ALA A 128 15.26 12.61 2.09
CA ALA A 128 16.14 12.93 3.22
C ALA A 128 17.53 12.28 3.08
N LYS A 129 17.64 11.10 2.46
CA LYS A 129 18.91 10.40 2.18
C LYS A 129 19.58 10.85 0.87
N THR A 130 18.83 11.49 -0.03
CA THR A 130 19.34 11.91 -1.35
C THR A 130 20.18 13.18 -1.22
N ASN A 131 21.50 13.06 -1.43
CA ASN A 131 22.45 14.18 -1.39
C ASN A 131 23.06 14.53 -2.77
N ASP A 132 22.48 14.00 -3.84
CA ASP A 132 22.91 14.23 -5.22
C ASP A 132 22.11 15.34 -5.94
N ASN A 133 22.45 15.58 -7.21
CA ASN A 133 21.77 16.58 -8.06
C ASN A 133 20.29 16.26 -8.33
N SER A 134 19.82 15.01 -8.15
CA SER A 134 18.41 14.64 -8.32
C SER A 134 17.52 15.13 -7.18
N ARG A 135 18.11 15.49 -6.02
CA ARG A 135 17.40 15.96 -4.82
C ARG A 135 16.38 17.06 -5.12
N THR A 136 16.74 18.04 -5.95
CA THR A 136 15.85 19.15 -6.32
C THR A 136 14.62 18.65 -7.07
N THR A 137 14.80 17.83 -8.11
CA THR A 137 13.71 17.23 -8.89
C THR A 137 12.82 16.33 -8.02
N LYS A 138 13.43 15.49 -7.18
CA LYS A 138 12.69 14.63 -6.22
C LYS A 138 11.84 15.48 -5.26
N ASN A 139 12.38 16.58 -4.72
CA ASN A 139 11.64 17.49 -3.84
C ASN A 139 10.44 18.12 -4.54
N THR A 140 10.62 18.70 -5.74
CA THR A 140 9.51 19.31 -6.50
C THR A 140 8.38 18.32 -6.77
N GLN A 141 8.71 17.08 -7.15
CA GLN A 141 7.72 16.02 -7.39
C GLN A 141 7.01 15.60 -6.11
N LEU A 142 7.73 15.50 -4.99
CA LEU A 142 7.14 15.19 -3.68
C LEU A 142 6.20 16.29 -3.19
N GLN A 143 6.57 17.57 -3.33
CA GLN A 143 5.70 18.68 -2.95
C GLN A 143 4.42 18.70 -3.79
N SER A 144 4.53 18.52 -5.12
CA SER A 144 3.37 18.37 -6.01
C SER A 144 2.45 17.22 -5.57
N LEU A 145 3.02 16.06 -5.23
CA LEU A 145 2.27 14.90 -4.75
C LEU A 145 1.55 15.17 -3.42
N ARG A 146 2.20 15.87 -2.47
CA ARG A 146 1.59 16.25 -1.18
C ARG A 146 0.45 17.24 -1.34
N THR A 147 0.61 18.27 -2.18
CA THR A 147 -0.46 19.24 -2.45
C THR A 147 -1.66 18.55 -3.11
N PHE A 148 -1.43 17.64 -4.07
CA PHE A 148 -2.49 16.86 -4.69
C PHE A 148 -3.21 15.96 -3.68
N PHE A 149 -2.47 15.18 -2.89
CA PHE A 149 -3.04 14.34 -1.82
C PHE A 149 -3.84 15.15 -0.80
N LYS A 150 -3.35 16.32 -0.38
CA LYS A 150 -4.09 17.21 0.53
C LYS A 150 -5.39 17.71 -0.10
N SER A 151 -5.38 18.10 -1.37
CA SER A 151 -6.58 18.55 -2.08
C SER A 151 -7.67 17.48 -2.09
N GLU A 152 -7.31 16.23 -2.39
CA GLU A 152 -8.26 15.11 -2.38
C GLU A 152 -8.75 14.74 -0.98
N LEU A 153 -7.88 14.83 0.04
CA LEU A 153 -8.28 14.63 1.43
C LEU A 153 -9.23 15.73 1.93
N ASP A 154 -8.99 16.99 1.56
CA ASP A 154 -9.87 18.11 1.89
C ASP A 154 -11.24 17.97 1.18
N LYS A 155 -11.28 17.47 -0.07
CA LYS A 155 -12.52 17.10 -0.78
C LYS A 155 -13.28 16.01 -0.02
N TYR A 156 -12.60 14.92 0.35
CA TYR A 156 -13.19 13.81 1.09
C TYR A 156 -13.82 14.26 2.42
N GLN A 157 -13.08 15.02 3.22
CA GLN A 157 -13.58 15.55 4.49
C GLN A 157 -14.80 16.45 4.33
N SER A 158 -14.97 17.12 3.19
CA SER A 158 -16.22 17.85 2.90
C SER A 158 -17.39 16.91 2.64
N VAL A 159 -17.19 15.90 1.78
CA VAL A 159 -18.21 14.89 1.46
C VAL A 159 -18.65 14.12 2.71
N GLU A 160 -17.70 13.73 3.58
CA GLU A 160 -17.98 13.02 4.83
C GLU A 160 -18.80 13.87 5.81
N ARG A 161 -18.47 15.16 5.99
CA ARG A 161 -19.25 16.08 6.83
C ARG A 161 -20.66 16.31 6.28
N ASP A 162 -20.78 16.55 4.98
CA ASP A 162 -22.07 16.75 4.31
C ASP A 162 -22.97 15.51 4.43
N TYR A 163 -22.37 14.31 4.38
CA TYR A 163 -23.07 13.05 4.65
C TYR A 163 -23.49 12.92 6.13
N GLN A 164 -22.56 13.11 7.07
CA GLN A 164 -22.83 13.00 8.51
C GLN A 164 -24.01 13.91 8.91
N GLN A 165 -24.09 15.13 8.37
CA GLN A 165 -25.24 16.01 8.58
C GLN A 165 -26.54 15.39 8.05
N ARG A 166 -26.57 14.92 6.80
CA ARG A 166 -27.78 14.32 6.19
C ARG A 166 -28.25 13.04 6.88
N TYR A 167 -27.31 12.22 7.34
CA TYR A 167 -27.60 11.00 8.10
C TYR A 167 -28.25 11.33 9.45
N ARG A 168 -27.70 12.32 10.17
CA ARG A 168 -28.28 12.83 11.42
C ARG A 168 -29.66 13.44 11.20
N ASP A 169 -29.86 14.21 10.13
CA ASP A 169 -31.17 14.76 9.76
C ASP A 169 -32.21 13.65 9.47
N GLN A 170 -31.80 12.52 8.90
CA GLN A 170 -32.68 11.38 8.66
C GLN A 170 -33.02 10.62 9.95
N ILE A 171 -32.04 10.37 10.82
CA ILE A 171 -32.29 9.78 12.14
C ILE A 171 -33.26 10.68 12.93
N ALA A 172 -33.03 12.00 12.94
CA ALA A 172 -33.91 12.95 13.59
C ALA A 172 -35.36 12.90 13.07
N ARG A 173 -35.55 12.76 11.74
CA ARG A 173 -36.89 12.56 11.14
C ARG A 173 -37.52 11.23 11.57
N GLN A 174 -36.76 10.14 11.54
CA GLN A 174 -37.26 8.82 11.90
C GLN A 174 -37.61 8.75 13.39
N TYR A 175 -36.82 9.39 14.26
CA TYR A 175 -37.08 9.52 15.68
C TYR A 175 -38.35 10.33 15.94
N ARG A 176 -38.57 11.45 15.25
CA ARG A 176 -39.83 12.25 15.32
C ARG A 176 -41.06 11.48 14.84
N ILE A 177 -40.92 10.54 13.90
CA ILE A 177 -42.04 9.68 13.44
C ILE A 177 -42.42 8.65 14.50
N VAL A 178 -41.42 8.10 15.23
CA VAL A 178 -41.65 7.09 16.29
C VAL A 178 -42.06 7.74 17.61
N ASN A 179 -41.46 8.88 17.95
CA ASN A 179 -41.67 9.65 19.18
C ASN A 179 -42.15 11.07 18.80
N PRO A 180 -43.45 11.27 18.49
CA PRO A 180 -43.97 12.56 18.05
C PRO A 180 -43.92 13.65 19.13
N ASP A 181 -43.90 13.27 20.41
CA ASP A 181 -43.81 14.18 21.56
C ASP A 181 -42.37 14.50 22.00
N ALA A 182 -41.35 14.00 21.29
CA ALA A 182 -39.94 14.21 21.65
C ALA A 182 -39.52 15.69 21.50
N SER A 183 -38.78 16.20 22.49
CA SER A 183 -38.18 17.53 22.43
C SER A 183 -37.10 17.64 21.36
N GLU A 184 -36.79 18.86 20.89
CA GLU A 184 -35.70 19.03 19.91
C GLU A 184 -34.34 18.62 20.47
N GLU A 185 -34.15 18.75 21.79
CA GLU A 185 -32.94 18.34 22.50
C GLU A 185 -32.82 16.81 22.54
N GLU A 186 -33.89 16.06 22.82
CA GLU A 186 -33.88 14.58 22.72
C GLU A 186 -33.69 14.09 21.28
N VAL A 187 -34.29 14.76 20.29
CA VAL A 187 -34.11 14.43 18.86
C VAL A 187 -32.65 14.66 18.45
N GLN A 188 -32.04 15.76 18.91
CA GLN A 188 -30.62 16.03 18.67
C GLN A 188 -29.73 15.07 19.45
N GLU A 189 -30.06 14.72 20.70
CA GLU A 189 -29.32 13.72 21.46
C GLU A 189 -29.38 12.35 20.76
N ALA A 190 -30.55 11.89 20.33
CA ALA A 190 -30.70 10.63 19.58
C ALA A 190 -29.97 10.64 18.22
N ALA A 191 -29.88 11.80 17.55
CA ALA A 191 -29.13 11.96 16.31
C ALA A 191 -27.64 12.29 16.51
N ASN A 192 -27.17 12.55 17.73
CA ASN A 192 -25.76 12.66 18.10
C ASN A 192 -25.26 11.39 18.82
N ALA A 193 -26.17 10.61 19.40
CA ALA A 193 -25.90 9.33 20.01
C ALA A 193 -25.23 8.43 18.98
N ASP A 194 -24.35 7.57 19.47
CA ASP A 194 -23.20 7.14 18.69
C ASP A 194 -23.50 5.96 17.74
N TRP A 195 -24.39 6.21 16.78
CA TRP A 195 -24.76 5.33 15.66
C TRP A 195 -23.73 5.37 14.52
N GLY A 196 -22.55 5.95 14.77
CA GLY A 196 -21.59 6.30 13.73
C GLY A 196 -20.19 6.63 14.25
N ASN A 197 -19.70 5.94 15.29
CA ASN A 197 -18.28 6.03 15.74
C ASN A 197 -17.27 5.41 14.77
N GLU A 198 -17.60 5.40 13.49
CA GLU A 198 -16.62 5.43 12.42
C GLU A 198 -16.11 6.87 12.30
N GLY A 199 -15.47 7.35 13.37
CA GLY A 199 -14.60 8.51 13.37
C GLY A 199 -13.31 8.19 12.61
N VAL A 200 -13.44 7.83 11.33
CA VAL A 200 -12.47 7.10 10.51
C VAL A 200 -11.06 7.72 10.52
N PHE A 201 -10.96 9.04 10.72
CA PHE A 201 -9.69 9.77 10.73
C PHE A 201 -9.39 10.56 12.00
N GLN A 202 -10.11 10.35 13.12
CA GLN A 202 -9.77 11.03 14.39
C GLN A 202 -8.42 10.57 15.01
N THR A 203 -7.82 9.48 14.51
CA THR A 203 -6.58 8.88 15.05
C THR A 203 -5.40 8.87 14.07
N ALA A 204 -5.46 9.61 12.96
CA ALA A 204 -4.50 9.53 11.84
C ALA A 204 -3.39 10.61 11.84
#